data_AF-A0A520K518-F1
#
_entry.id   AF-A0A520K518-F1
#
_cell.length_a   1.000
_cell.length_b   1.000
_cell.length_c   1.000
_cell.angle_alpha   90.00
_cell.angle_beta   90.00
_cell.angle_gamma   90.00
#
_symmetry.space_group_name_H-M   'P 1'
#
loop_
_entity.id
_entity.type
_entity.pdbx_description
1 polymer ?
#
loop_
_entity_poly.entity_id
_entity_poly.type
_entity_poly.pdbx_seq_one_letter_code
_entity_poly.pdbx_strand_id
1 'polypeptide(L)'
;MDKSKTVFFEPKIRVKMLEELVFPSIFRSSWEKEDKIRALYRHKLRVATCIASIEDADDREDLSTVLDALYAHYLDLIEVSPAEEEEGERAVKEEFQRIERAVHAETPAQMVSEAEVSPAVKWIRARIGMLSAQVAKNVYLDHPFTEEELEHFKKELNRVERKLASEPDSQVKAELSEEIEVLREHLVCF
;
A
#
# COMPACT_ATOMS: atom_id res chain seq x y z
N MET A 1 -32.47 -14.39 -5.83
CA MET A 1 -31.71 -14.00 -4.63
C MET A 1 -30.28 -14.41 -4.87
N ASP A 2 -29.52 -13.55 -5.53
CA ASP A 2 -28.09 -13.79 -5.72
C ASP A 2 -27.38 -13.45 -4.42
N LYS A 3 -26.89 -14.49 -3.74
CA LYS A 3 -25.84 -14.33 -2.74
C LYS A 3 -24.63 -13.79 -3.50
N SER A 4 -24.32 -12.52 -3.29
CA SER A 4 -23.05 -11.92 -3.69
C SER A 4 -21.93 -12.87 -3.28
N LYS A 5 -21.34 -13.57 -4.27
CA LYS A 5 -20.11 -14.33 -4.06
C LYS A 5 -19.04 -13.30 -3.71
N THR A 6 -18.77 -13.16 -2.42
CA THR A 6 -17.57 -12.48 -1.93
C THR A 6 -16.40 -13.31 -2.42
N VAL A 7 -15.78 -12.89 -3.52
CA VAL A 7 -14.56 -13.52 -4.04
C VAL A 7 -13.41 -12.87 -3.28
N PHE A 8 -13.07 -13.44 -2.13
CA PHE A 8 -11.82 -13.15 -1.44
C PHE A 8 -10.69 -13.77 -2.27
N PHE A 9 -9.62 -13.04 -2.63
CA PHE A 9 -8.39 -13.77 -2.98
C PHE A 9 -7.97 -14.58 -1.77
N GLU A 10 -7.71 -15.84 -2.08
CA GLU A 10 -7.45 -16.86 -1.10
C GLU A 10 -6.21 -16.47 -0.28
N PRO A 11 -6.34 -16.25 1.04
CA PRO A 11 -5.21 -15.79 1.84
C PRO A 11 -3.99 -16.72 1.79
N LYS A 12 -4.21 -18.01 1.44
CA LYS A 12 -3.18 -18.99 1.10
C LYS A 12 -2.23 -18.51 -0.02
N ILE A 13 -2.76 -17.92 -1.09
CA ILE A 13 -1.97 -17.41 -2.21
C ILE A 13 -1.16 -16.19 -1.78
N ARG A 14 -1.76 -15.28 -1.00
CA ARG A 14 -1.09 -14.08 -0.50
C ARG A 14 0.09 -14.42 0.40
N VAL A 15 -0.08 -15.36 1.33
CA VAL A 15 1.02 -15.86 2.18
C VAL A 15 2.14 -16.45 1.32
N LYS A 16 1.81 -17.26 0.31
CA LYS A 16 2.80 -17.82 -0.62
C LYS A 16 3.56 -16.75 -1.42
N MET A 17 2.87 -15.69 -1.87
CA MET A 17 3.53 -14.56 -2.54
C MET A 17 4.48 -13.80 -1.61
N LEU A 18 4.13 -13.66 -0.32
CA LEU A 18 5.03 -13.06 0.65
C LEU A 18 6.31 -13.89 0.80
N GLU A 19 6.17 -15.21 0.88
CA GLU A 19 7.28 -16.15 1.01
C GLU A 19 8.20 -16.16 -0.21
N GLU A 20 7.64 -16.30 -1.41
CA GLU A 20 8.42 -16.57 -2.63
C GLU A 20 8.97 -15.30 -3.30
N LEU A 21 8.33 -14.14 -3.08
CA LEU A 21 8.61 -12.93 -3.85
C LEU A 21 8.83 -11.69 -2.98
N VAL A 22 7.84 -11.31 -2.18
CA VAL A 22 7.81 -9.98 -1.55
C VAL A 22 8.86 -9.86 -0.46
N PHE A 23 8.87 -10.76 0.53
CA PHE A 23 9.84 -10.70 1.63
C PHE A 23 11.29 -10.92 1.15
N PRO A 24 11.59 -11.86 0.23
CA PRO A 24 12.91 -11.97 -0.37
C PRO A 24 13.39 -10.67 -1.04
N SER A 25 12.48 -9.97 -1.72
CA SER A 25 12.80 -8.73 -2.42
C SER A 25 13.09 -7.58 -1.45
N ILE A 26 12.28 -7.45 -0.39
CA ILE A 26 12.51 -6.46 0.68
C ILE A 26 13.84 -6.75 1.38
N PHE A 27 14.12 -8.02 1.69
CA PHE A 27 15.36 -8.40 2.34
C PHE A 27 16.61 -8.01 1.52
N ARG A 28 16.59 -8.29 0.20
CA ARG A 28 17.70 -8.01 -0.72
C ARG A 28 17.79 -6.54 -1.16
N SER A 29 16.83 -5.70 -0.81
CA SER A 29 16.83 -4.30 -1.22
C SER A 29 17.98 -3.52 -0.56
N SER A 30 18.30 -2.36 -1.12
CA SER A 30 19.26 -1.41 -0.54
C SER A 30 18.65 -0.52 0.54
N TRP A 31 17.44 -0.83 1.01
CA TRP A 31 16.78 -0.04 2.04
C TRP A 31 17.49 -0.15 3.37
N GLU A 32 17.36 0.91 4.17
CA GLU A 32 17.80 0.90 5.55
C GLU A 32 17.01 -0.14 6.36
N LYS A 33 17.62 -0.62 7.44
CA LYS A 33 17.07 -1.70 8.28
C LYS A 33 15.64 -1.39 8.76
N GLU A 34 15.43 -0.16 9.24
CA GLU A 34 14.14 0.32 9.72
C GLU A 34 13.05 0.27 8.63
N ASP A 35 13.37 0.70 7.41
CA ASP A 35 12.44 0.70 6.29
C ASP A 35 12.06 -0.72 5.87
N LYS A 36 13.00 -1.67 5.95
CA LYS A 36 12.72 -3.09 5.70
C LYS A 36 11.75 -3.65 6.74
N ILE A 37 11.96 -3.38 8.02
CA ILE A 37 11.06 -3.81 9.11
C ILE A 37 9.64 -3.29 8.85
N ARG A 38 9.52 -1.98 8.60
CA ARG A 38 8.23 -1.34 8.32
C ARG A 38 7.55 -1.95 7.09
N ALA A 39 8.29 -2.16 6.00
CA ALA A 39 7.74 -2.75 4.79
C ALA A 39 7.25 -4.19 4.99
N LEU A 40 8.06 -5.05 5.62
CA LEU A 40 7.66 -6.42 5.97
C LEU A 40 6.37 -6.41 6.80
N TYR A 41 6.29 -5.53 7.79
CA TYR A 41 5.15 -5.45 8.68
C TYR A 41 3.88 -4.90 8.00
N ARG A 42 4.00 -3.92 7.11
CA ARG A 42 2.86 -3.44 6.29
C ARG A 42 2.24 -4.59 5.49
N HIS A 43 3.07 -5.41 4.86
CA HIS A 43 2.60 -6.57 4.10
C HIS A 43 1.98 -7.63 5.00
N LYS A 44 2.58 -7.90 6.16
CA LYS A 44 2.01 -8.79 7.18
C LYS A 44 0.61 -8.34 7.59
N LEU A 45 0.44 -7.07 7.97
CA LEU A 45 -0.87 -6.55 8.40
C LEU A 45 -1.93 -6.68 7.31
N ARG A 46 -1.59 -6.33 6.06
CA ARG A 46 -2.53 -6.44 4.93
C ARG A 46 -3.03 -7.88 4.75
N VAL A 47 -2.14 -8.86 4.81
CA VAL A 47 -2.53 -10.27 4.68
C VAL A 47 -3.25 -10.79 5.92
N ALA A 48 -2.85 -10.34 7.12
CA ALA A 48 -3.53 -10.69 8.37
C ALA A 48 -5.00 -10.25 8.36
N THR A 49 -5.30 -9.05 7.84
CA THR A 49 -6.69 -8.57 7.66
C THR A 49 -7.49 -9.46 6.72
N CYS A 50 -6.87 -9.96 5.63
CA CYS A 50 -7.51 -10.92 4.74
C CYS A 50 -7.74 -12.28 5.43
N ILE A 51 -6.77 -12.78 6.19
CA ILE A 51 -6.89 -14.04 6.94
C ILE A 51 -8.01 -13.95 7.98
N ALA A 52 -8.15 -12.81 8.67
CA ALA A 52 -9.20 -12.60 9.67
C ALA A 52 -10.63 -12.75 9.11
N SER A 53 -10.80 -12.60 7.79
CA SER A 53 -12.09 -12.76 7.11
C SER A 53 -12.45 -14.21 6.72
N ILE A 54 -11.54 -15.18 6.93
CA ILE A 54 -11.79 -16.61 6.67
C ILE A 54 -12.82 -17.14 7.68
N GLU A 55 -13.84 -17.84 7.16
CA GLU A 55 -14.90 -18.46 7.96
C GLU A 55 -14.42 -19.68 8.76
N ASP A 56 -13.60 -20.53 8.13
CA ASP A 56 -13.02 -21.72 8.75
C ASP A 56 -11.94 -21.33 9.77
N ALA A 57 -12.13 -21.76 11.02
CA ALA A 57 -11.27 -21.36 12.12
C ALA A 57 -9.89 -22.02 12.06
N ASP A 58 -9.81 -23.25 11.58
CA ASP A 58 -8.57 -24.02 11.50
C ASP A 58 -7.70 -23.47 10.37
N ASP A 59 -8.26 -23.26 9.19
CA ASP A 59 -7.57 -22.61 8.06
C ASP A 59 -7.08 -21.21 8.42
N ARG A 60 -7.86 -20.45 9.21
CA ARG A 60 -7.48 -19.12 9.69
C ARG A 60 -6.29 -19.18 10.64
N GLU A 61 -6.32 -20.08 11.62
CA GLU A 61 -5.24 -20.24 12.60
C GLU A 61 -3.95 -20.73 11.94
N ASP A 62 -4.05 -21.71 11.04
CA ASP A 62 -2.93 -22.24 10.28
C ASP A 62 -2.26 -21.14 9.45
N LEU A 63 -3.04 -20.36 8.70
CA LEU A 63 -2.49 -19.29 7.87
C LEU A 63 -1.91 -18.14 8.67
N SER A 64 -2.54 -17.76 9.78
CA SER A 64 -1.99 -16.77 10.71
C SER A 64 -0.64 -17.24 11.25
N THR A 65 -0.54 -18.51 11.66
CA THR A 65 0.70 -19.10 12.16
C THR A 65 1.81 -19.09 11.11
N VAL A 66 1.51 -19.49 9.87
CA VAL A 66 2.48 -19.45 8.77
C VAL A 66 2.93 -18.01 8.48
N LEU A 67 2.00 -17.05 8.46
CA LEU A 67 2.31 -15.65 8.22
C LEU A 67 3.21 -15.07 9.33
N ASP A 68 2.92 -15.37 10.59
CA ASP A 68 3.73 -14.94 11.73
C ASP A 68 5.13 -15.55 11.70
N ALA A 69 5.23 -16.86 11.42
CA ALA A 69 6.51 -17.55 11.29
C ALA A 69 7.36 -16.98 10.15
N LEU A 70 6.73 -16.68 9.01
CA LEU A 70 7.40 -16.07 7.86
C LEU A 70 7.94 -14.68 8.20
N TYR A 71 7.15 -13.83 8.88
CA TYR A 71 7.62 -12.52 9.31
C TYR A 71 8.78 -12.61 10.30
N ALA A 72 8.65 -13.46 11.33
CA ALA A 72 9.69 -13.66 12.32
C ALA A 72 11.01 -14.17 11.70
N HIS A 73 10.92 -15.06 10.70
CA HIS A 73 12.09 -15.55 9.98
C HIS A 73 12.87 -14.40 9.31
N TYR A 74 12.19 -13.46 8.67
CA TYR A 74 12.86 -12.34 8.01
C TYR A 74 13.39 -11.30 8.99
N LEU A 75 12.75 -11.10 10.14
CA LEU A 75 13.32 -10.26 11.21
C LEU A 75 14.62 -10.85 11.76
N ASP A 76 14.67 -12.18 11.96
CA ASP A 76 15.87 -12.88 12.40
C ASP A 76 17.01 -12.75 11.36
N LEU A 77 16.70 -12.92 10.06
CA LEU A 77 17.67 -12.71 8.98
C LEU A 77 18.23 -11.28 8.90
N ILE A 78 17.45 -10.29 9.32
CA ILE A 78 17.84 -8.86 9.36
C ILE A 78 18.54 -8.51 10.68
N GLU A 79 18.61 -9.45 11.63
CA GLU A 79 19.16 -9.27 12.98
C GLU A 79 18.43 -8.15 13.75
N VAL A 80 17.10 -8.13 13.67
CA VAL A 80 16.23 -7.14 14.32
C VAL A 80 16.11 -7.46 15.81
N SER A 81 16.39 -6.48 16.66
CA SER A 81 16.15 -6.62 18.10
C SER A 81 14.66 -6.46 18.41
N PRO A 82 14.17 -7.02 19.53
CA PRO A 82 12.76 -6.89 19.92
C PRO A 82 12.28 -5.43 20.05
N ALA A 83 13.18 -4.51 20.44
CA ALA A 83 12.85 -3.09 20.53
C ALA A 83 12.67 -2.43 19.16
N GLU A 84 13.49 -2.80 18.17
CA GLU A 84 13.36 -2.31 16.78
C GLU A 84 12.11 -2.88 16.11
N GLU A 85 11.79 -4.14 16.37
CA GLU A 85 10.54 -4.76 15.92
C GLU A 85 9.33 -4.01 16.47
N GLU A 86 9.27 -3.82 17.81
CA GLU A 86 8.14 -3.16 18.45
C GLU A 86 7.94 -1.72 17.92
N GLU A 87 9.02 -0.97 17.74
CA GLU A 87 8.97 0.38 17.20
C GLU A 87 8.49 0.39 15.74
N GLY A 88 9.03 -0.50 14.91
CA GLY A 88 8.63 -0.65 13.50
C GLY A 88 7.15 -1.02 13.37
N GLU A 89 6.68 -1.97 14.19
CA GLU A 89 5.27 -2.36 14.21
C GLU A 89 4.36 -1.21 14.65
N ARG A 90 4.76 -0.48 15.69
CA ARG A 90 3.99 0.64 16.23
C ARG A 90 3.86 1.76 15.20
N ALA A 91 4.97 2.14 14.56
CA ALA A 91 5.00 3.18 13.54
C ALA A 91 4.04 2.87 12.39
N VAL A 92 4.00 1.62 11.92
CA VAL A 92 3.11 1.19 10.84
C VAL A 92 1.65 1.14 11.30
N LYS A 93 1.36 0.66 12.52
CA LYS A 93 -0.02 0.70 13.07
C LYS A 93 -0.55 2.13 13.15
N GLU A 94 0.28 3.07 13.59
CA GLU A 94 -0.06 4.49 13.65
C GLU A 94 -0.27 5.10 12.26
N GLU A 95 0.55 4.73 11.27
CA GLU A 95 0.40 5.10 9.86
C GLU A 95 -0.97 4.65 9.33
N PHE A 96 -1.32 3.37 9.51
CA PHE A 96 -2.60 2.82 9.08
C PHE A 96 -3.78 3.52 9.76
N GLN A 97 -3.71 3.73 11.07
CA GLN A 97 -4.75 4.46 11.81
C GLN A 97 -4.88 5.92 11.37
N ARG A 98 -3.79 6.56 10.94
CA ARG A 98 -3.82 7.92 10.42
C ARG A 98 -4.51 7.95 9.06
N ILE A 99 -4.20 6.99 8.19
CA ILE A 99 -4.83 6.83 6.88
C ILE A 99 -6.32 6.55 7.03
N GLU A 100 -6.72 5.60 7.89
CA GLU A 100 -8.12 5.32 8.18
C GLU A 100 -8.85 6.57 8.70
N ARG A 101 -8.24 7.30 9.63
CA ARG A 101 -8.79 8.57 10.13
C ARG A 101 -8.94 9.61 9.03
N ALA A 102 -7.98 9.74 8.12
CA ALA A 102 -8.06 10.66 6.99
C ALA A 102 -9.18 10.27 6.01
N VAL A 103 -9.26 8.98 5.64
CA VAL A 103 -10.32 8.45 4.76
C VAL A 103 -11.71 8.62 5.38
N HIS A 104 -11.84 8.41 6.70
CA HIS A 104 -13.11 8.62 7.41
C HIS A 104 -13.41 10.11 7.69
N ALA A 105 -12.40 10.98 7.78
CA ALA A 105 -12.56 12.43 7.85
C ALA A 105 -12.93 13.04 6.50
N GLU A 106 -12.66 12.37 5.38
CA GLU A 106 -13.07 12.77 4.02
C GLU A 106 -14.51 12.34 3.64
N THR A 107 -15.40 12.22 4.63
CA THR A 107 -16.84 12.48 4.38
C THR A 107 -17.01 14.02 4.42
N PRO A 108 -17.43 14.67 3.33
CA PRO A 108 -16.95 16.01 2.98
C PRO A 108 -17.44 17.09 3.93
N ALA A 109 -16.53 17.65 4.72
CA ALA A 109 -16.75 18.92 5.40
C ALA A 109 -15.45 19.63 5.78
N GLN A 110 -14.51 19.84 4.84
CA GLN A 110 -13.50 20.88 5.03
C GLN A 110 -13.03 21.49 3.72
N MET A 111 -13.68 22.62 3.39
CA MET A 111 -13.16 23.62 2.46
C MET A 111 -11.81 24.12 3.01
N VAL A 112 -10.70 23.55 2.54
CA VAL A 112 -9.41 24.24 2.63
C VAL A 112 -9.44 25.34 1.58
N SER A 113 -9.23 26.57 2.03
CA SER A 113 -9.32 27.78 1.23
C SER A 113 -8.54 27.67 -0.07
N GLU A 114 -9.23 27.90 -1.19
CA GLU A 114 -8.63 28.06 -2.51
C GLU A 114 -7.69 29.27 -2.51
N ALA A 115 -6.43 29.08 -2.14
CA ALA A 115 -5.38 29.77 -2.86
C ALA A 115 -5.51 29.36 -4.33
N GLU A 116 -5.33 30.27 -5.28
CA GLU A 116 -5.45 30.03 -6.72
C GLU A 116 -4.41 29.00 -7.19
N VAL A 117 -4.67 27.73 -6.93
CA VAL A 117 -3.92 26.60 -7.44
C VAL A 117 -4.14 26.58 -8.95
N SER A 118 -3.05 26.50 -9.71
CA SER A 118 -3.10 26.51 -11.17
C SER A 118 -4.06 25.43 -11.68
N PRO A 119 -4.79 25.65 -12.79
CA PRO A 119 -5.64 24.62 -13.38
C PRO A 119 -4.88 23.31 -13.66
N ALA A 120 -3.57 23.41 -13.92
CA ALA A 120 -2.69 22.27 -14.11
C ALA A 120 -2.51 21.46 -12.81
N VAL A 121 -2.24 22.11 -11.67
CA VAL A 121 -2.12 21.43 -10.37
C VAL A 121 -3.47 20.85 -9.92
N LYS A 122 -4.59 21.55 -10.16
CA LYS A 122 -5.93 20.99 -9.92
C LYS A 122 -6.17 19.72 -10.75
N TRP A 123 -5.76 19.72 -12.02
CA TRP A 123 -5.83 18.54 -12.89
C TRP A 123 -4.90 17.42 -12.42
N ILE A 124 -3.67 17.73 -12.00
CA ILE A 124 -2.71 16.76 -11.48
C ILE A 124 -3.27 16.08 -10.23
N ARG A 125 -3.76 16.85 -9.25
CA ARG A 125 -4.37 16.32 -8.02
C ARG A 125 -5.57 15.42 -8.33
N ALA A 126 -6.48 15.85 -9.20
CA ALA A 126 -7.60 15.02 -9.62
C ALA A 126 -7.14 13.72 -10.31
N ARG A 127 -6.07 13.78 -11.12
CA ARG A 127 -5.54 12.63 -11.83
C ARG A 127 -4.86 11.63 -10.88
N ILE A 128 -4.09 12.11 -9.91
CA ILE A 128 -3.49 11.30 -8.84
C ILE A 128 -4.60 10.64 -8.03
N GLY A 129 -5.61 11.39 -7.58
CA GLY A 129 -6.76 10.83 -6.86
C GLY A 129 -7.49 9.74 -7.65
N MET A 130 -7.65 9.91 -8.97
CA MET A 130 -8.24 8.88 -9.83
C MET A 130 -7.35 7.63 -9.95
N LEU A 131 -6.03 7.80 -10.08
CA LEU A 131 -5.07 6.70 -10.11
C LEU A 131 -5.07 5.96 -8.76
N SER A 132 -5.05 6.68 -7.64
CA SER A 132 -5.17 6.11 -6.29
C SER A 132 -6.47 5.35 -6.10
N ALA A 133 -7.59 5.91 -6.54
CA ALA A 133 -8.88 5.22 -6.51
C ALA A 133 -8.88 3.96 -7.40
N GLN A 134 -8.18 3.98 -8.53
CA GLN A 134 -8.08 2.82 -9.42
C GLN A 134 -7.16 1.72 -8.85
N VAL A 135 -6.04 2.09 -8.22
CA VAL A 135 -5.20 1.15 -7.46
C VAL A 135 -5.99 0.60 -6.28
N ALA A 136 -6.62 1.44 -5.48
CA ALA A 136 -7.45 1.02 -4.36
C ALA A 136 -8.62 0.13 -4.82
N LYS A 137 -9.25 0.44 -5.95
CA LYS A 137 -10.29 -0.39 -6.57
C LYS A 137 -9.72 -1.73 -7.01
N ASN A 138 -8.55 -1.78 -7.63
CA ASN A 138 -7.93 -3.04 -8.05
C ASN A 138 -7.44 -3.87 -6.86
N VAL A 139 -6.98 -3.22 -5.78
CA VAL A 139 -6.69 -3.84 -4.49
C VAL A 139 -7.98 -4.43 -3.87
N TYR A 140 -9.07 -3.66 -3.89
CA TYR A 140 -10.34 -4.01 -3.25
C TYR A 140 -11.16 -5.05 -4.03
N LEU A 141 -11.15 -4.94 -5.37
CA LEU A 141 -11.81 -5.89 -6.28
C LEU A 141 -10.90 -7.05 -6.68
N ASP A 142 -9.66 -7.04 -6.19
CA ASP A 142 -8.72 -8.14 -6.39
C ASP A 142 -8.49 -8.44 -7.87
N HIS A 143 -8.33 -7.36 -8.64
CA HIS A 143 -8.02 -7.43 -10.05
C HIS A 143 -6.52 -7.14 -10.22
N PRO A 144 -5.66 -8.18 -10.31
CA PRO A 144 -4.25 -7.96 -10.57
C PRO A 144 -4.13 -7.20 -11.88
N PHE A 145 -3.27 -6.19 -11.91
CA PHE A 145 -2.98 -5.48 -13.15
C PHE A 145 -2.43 -6.48 -14.14
N THR A 146 -3.03 -6.55 -15.33
CA THR A 146 -2.35 -7.17 -16.47
C THR A 146 -1.06 -6.40 -16.76
N GLU A 147 -0.09 -7.05 -17.41
CA GLU A 147 1.18 -6.41 -17.77
C GLU A 147 0.95 -5.15 -18.62
N GLU A 148 -0.05 -5.17 -19.52
CA GLU A 148 -0.47 -4.01 -20.30
C GLU A 148 -1.07 -2.88 -19.45
N GLU A 149 -1.91 -3.21 -18.46
CA GLU A 149 -2.49 -2.20 -17.56
C GLU A 149 -1.44 -1.59 -16.63
N LEU A 150 -0.51 -2.40 -16.12
CA LEU A 150 0.60 -1.95 -15.28
C LEU A 150 1.50 -0.99 -16.08
N GLU A 151 1.83 -1.34 -17.32
CA GLU A 151 2.62 -0.51 -18.23
C GLU A 151 1.87 0.78 -18.60
N HIS A 152 0.56 0.72 -18.82
CA HIS A 152 -0.27 1.89 -19.04
C HIS A 152 -0.27 2.81 -17.80
N PHE A 153 -0.38 2.23 -16.61
CA PHE A 153 -0.39 2.96 -15.34
C PHE A 153 0.96 3.65 -15.08
N LYS A 154 2.08 2.95 -15.31
CA LYS A 154 3.43 3.51 -15.24
C LYS A 154 3.60 4.67 -16.22
N LYS A 155 3.12 4.53 -17.47
CA LYS A 155 3.14 5.61 -18.47
C LYS A 155 2.34 6.83 -18.04
N GLU A 156 1.17 6.62 -17.45
CA GLU A 156 0.33 7.70 -16.95
C GLU A 156 0.94 8.40 -15.73
N LEU A 157 1.52 7.67 -14.77
CA LEU A 157 2.29 8.26 -13.66
C LEU A 157 3.48 9.08 -14.17
N ASN A 158 4.28 8.53 -15.08
CA ASN A 158 5.40 9.24 -15.71
C ASN A 158 4.94 10.52 -16.45
N ARG A 159 3.70 10.55 -16.95
CA ARG A 159 3.13 11.73 -17.61
C ARG A 159 2.68 12.77 -16.60
N VAL A 160 2.07 12.36 -15.50
CA VAL A 160 1.65 13.24 -14.40
C VAL A 160 2.87 13.87 -13.74
N GLU A 161 3.89 13.07 -13.45
CA GLU A 161 5.15 13.51 -12.83
C GLU A 161 5.92 14.52 -13.70
N ARG A 162 6.03 14.26 -15.02
CA ARG A 162 6.64 15.25 -15.94
C ARG A 162 5.90 16.59 -15.96
N LYS A 163 4.56 16.56 -15.85
CA LYS A 163 3.77 17.79 -15.76
C LYS A 163 4.00 18.49 -14.43
N LEU A 164 4.00 17.74 -13.32
CA LEU A 164 4.28 18.28 -11.98
C LEU A 164 5.68 18.90 -11.89
N ALA A 165 6.68 18.29 -12.54
CA ALA A 165 8.04 18.82 -12.60
C ALA A 165 8.13 20.20 -13.28
N SER A 166 7.20 20.51 -14.19
CA SER A 166 7.12 21.82 -14.86
C SER A 166 6.37 22.88 -14.04
N GLU A 167 5.74 22.49 -12.92
CA GLU A 167 5.11 23.43 -12.00
C GLU A 167 6.17 24.08 -11.06
N PRO A 168 5.96 25.33 -10.63
CA PRO A 168 6.84 25.98 -9.66
C PRO A 168 6.92 25.21 -8.34
N ASP A 169 8.08 25.32 -7.68
CA ASP A 169 8.26 24.71 -6.36
C ASP A 169 7.30 25.33 -5.36
N SER A 170 6.49 24.48 -4.74
CA SER A 170 5.46 24.83 -3.79
C SER A 170 5.21 23.66 -2.85
N GLN A 171 4.60 23.94 -1.70
CA GLN A 171 4.20 22.89 -0.77
C GLN A 171 3.25 21.88 -1.45
N VAL A 172 2.31 22.37 -2.26
CA VAL A 172 1.37 21.51 -3.02
C VAL A 172 2.10 20.60 -4.00
N LYS A 173 3.19 21.07 -4.63
CA LYS A 173 4.02 20.23 -5.50
C LYS A 173 4.71 19.12 -4.71
N ALA A 174 5.25 19.43 -3.53
CA ALA A 174 5.89 18.43 -2.66
C ALA A 174 4.90 17.35 -2.20
N GLU A 175 3.70 17.75 -1.76
CA GLU A 175 2.61 16.83 -1.38
C GLU A 175 2.23 15.90 -2.54
N LEU A 176 2.05 16.44 -3.75
CA LEU A 176 1.70 15.64 -4.92
C LEU A 176 2.85 14.72 -5.37
N SER A 177 4.10 15.11 -5.14
CA SER A 177 5.27 14.25 -5.39
C SER A 177 5.29 13.05 -4.46
N GLU A 178 5.01 13.26 -3.17
CA GLU A 178 4.90 12.17 -2.18
C GLU A 178 3.75 11.21 -2.54
N GLU A 179 2.59 11.73 -2.94
CA GLU A 179 1.47 10.88 -3.41
C GLU A 179 1.84 10.03 -4.65
N ILE A 180 2.65 10.57 -5.58
CA ILE A 180 3.14 9.82 -6.74
C ILE A 180 4.11 8.71 -6.31
N GLU A 181 5.01 8.97 -5.37
CA GLU A 181 5.93 7.96 -4.84
C GLU A 181 5.17 6.81 -4.16
N VAL A 182 4.20 7.14 -3.30
CA VAL A 182 3.31 6.17 -2.68
C VAL A 182 2.59 5.33 -3.73
N LEU A 183 2.06 5.95 -4.79
CA LEU A 183 1.41 5.22 -5.90
C LEU A 183 2.37 4.27 -6.61
N ARG A 184 3.64 4.68 -6.84
CA ARG A 184 4.65 3.82 -7.45
C ARG A 184 4.95 2.61 -6.57
N GLU A 185 5.11 2.81 -5.27
CA GLU A 185 5.33 1.72 -4.32
C GLU A 185 4.20 0.69 -4.36
N HIS A 186 2.95 1.16 -4.40
CA HIS A 186 1.79 0.28 -4.50
C HIS A 186 1.80 -0.55 -5.79
N LEU A 187 2.29 -0.01 -6.91
CA LEU A 187 2.38 -0.71 -8.19
C LEU A 187 3.55 -1.69 -8.29
N VAL A 188 4.59 -1.54 -7.46
CA VAL A 188 5.71 -2.51 -7.39
C VAL A 188 5.31 -3.76 -6.61
N CYS A 189 4.22 -3.68 -5.84
CA CYS A 189 3.67 -4.79 -5.07
C CYS A 189 2.69 -5.69 -5.86
N PHE A 190 2.48 -5.41 -7.16
CA PHE A 190 1.63 -6.17 -8.09
C PHE A 190 2.47 -6.67 -9.27
#